data_AF-A0A7J7LB67-F1
#
_entry.id   AF-A0A7J7LB67-F1
#
_cell.length_a   1.000
_cell.length_b   1.000
_cell.length_c   1.000
_cell.angle_alpha   90.00
_cell.angle_beta   90.00
_cell.angle_gamma   90.00
#
_symmetry.space_group_name_H-M   'P 1'
#
loop_
_entity.id
_entity.type
_entity.pdbx_description
1 polymer ?
#
loop_
_entity_poly.entity_id
_entity_poly.type
_entity_poly.pdbx_seq_one_letter_code
_entity_poly.pdbx_strand_id
1 'polypeptide(L)'
;MWDRFANGKRDFTDGPYNIQNPEDFFKDSFYNYGFNPEVGSVGFPIAATIRATMPQEGWQIPIFTKLSDGYVEEVSNLVWTYHKYIPYSNPGTIHDQIELYGKAKDLDDFYEKAQLVNYIQYRALLEGRTSRI
;
A
#
# COMPACT_ATOMS: atom_id res chain seq x y z
N MET A 1 25.10 -12.18 -15.93
CA MET A 1 24.44 -11.81 -14.66
C MET A 1 24.50 -10.30 -14.42
N TRP A 2 25.64 -9.65 -14.69
CA TRP A 2 25.85 -8.22 -14.44
C TRP A 2 25.35 -7.25 -15.53
N ASP A 3 25.18 -7.70 -16.78
CA ASP A 3 24.84 -6.82 -17.92
C ASP A 3 23.45 -6.15 -17.84
N ARG A 4 22.61 -6.58 -16.89
CA ARG A 4 21.26 -6.05 -16.68
C ARG A 4 21.10 -5.35 -15.31
N PHE A 5 22.08 -5.48 -14.42
CA PHE A 5 21.99 -4.89 -13.07
C PHE A 5 22.19 -3.38 -13.17
N ALA A 6 21.27 -2.60 -12.57
CA ALA A 6 21.33 -1.14 -12.51
C ALA A 6 21.40 -0.41 -13.88
N ASN A 7 20.92 -1.02 -14.97
CA ASN A 7 20.91 -0.40 -16.30
C ASN A 7 19.78 0.65 -16.50
N GLY A 8 19.01 0.94 -15.45
CA GLY A 8 17.89 1.90 -15.48
C GLY A 8 16.66 1.43 -16.26
N LYS A 9 16.64 0.18 -16.77
CA LYS A 9 15.53 -0.37 -17.57
C LYS A 9 14.59 -1.31 -16.81
N ARG A 10 14.70 -1.39 -15.47
CA ARG A 10 13.88 -2.28 -14.61
C ARG A 10 14.08 -3.78 -14.89
N ASP A 11 15.19 -4.17 -15.53
CA ASP A 11 15.44 -5.56 -15.96
C ASP A 11 15.67 -6.56 -14.81
N PHE A 12 15.89 -6.08 -13.58
CA PHE A 12 16.03 -6.90 -12.36
C PHE A 12 15.16 -6.38 -11.21
N THR A 13 13.86 -6.58 -11.33
CA THR A 13 12.84 -6.37 -10.29
C THR A 13 12.52 -4.92 -9.97
N ASP A 14 11.26 -4.60 -10.22
CA ASP A 14 10.61 -3.31 -10.01
C ASP A 14 9.30 -3.65 -9.29
N GLY A 15 9.24 -3.29 -8.01
CA GLY A 15 8.07 -3.52 -7.18
C GLY A 15 7.98 -4.94 -6.56
N PRO A 16 6.77 -5.31 -6.08
CA PRO A 16 5.52 -4.56 -6.16
C PRO A 16 5.54 -3.22 -5.39
N TYR A 17 4.61 -2.32 -5.73
CA TYR A 17 4.46 -0.98 -5.14
C TYR A 17 3.09 -0.71 -4.54
N ASN A 18 2.11 -1.59 -4.82
CA ASN A 18 0.78 -1.53 -4.25
C ASN A 18 0.69 -2.42 -3.01
N ILE A 19 -0.46 -2.33 -2.33
CA ILE A 19 -0.76 -3.17 -1.17
C ILE A 19 -0.63 -4.66 -1.49
N GLN A 20 -0.07 -5.44 -0.55
CA GLN A 20 0.03 -6.89 -0.62
C GLN A 20 -0.72 -7.53 0.55
N ASN A 21 -0.99 -8.84 0.50
CA ASN A 21 -1.32 -9.54 1.75
C ASN A 21 -0.01 -9.73 2.54
N PRO A 22 0.04 -9.42 3.85
CA PRO A 22 1.26 -9.54 4.64
C PRO A 22 1.92 -10.93 4.56
N GLU A 23 1.13 -12.00 4.47
CA GLU A 23 1.62 -13.38 4.33
C GLU A 23 2.31 -13.66 2.99
N ASP A 24 2.02 -12.89 1.94
CA ASP A 24 2.65 -13.06 0.63
C ASP A 24 4.14 -12.78 0.68
N PHE A 25 4.58 -11.85 1.55
CA PHE A 25 5.99 -11.56 1.78
C PHE A 25 6.77 -12.76 2.34
N PHE A 26 6.10 -13.77 2.88
CA PHE A 26 6.76 -14.97 3.40
C PHE A 26 6.80 -16.12 2.38
N LYS A 27 6.28 -15.94 1.16
CA LYS A 27 6.28 -16.98 0.11
C LYS A 27 7.57 -16.98 -0.70
N ASP A 28 8.02 -18.17 -1.13
CA ASP A 28 9.25 -18.31 -1.93
C ASP A 28 9.13 -17.55 -3.26
N SER A 29 7.94 -17.60 -3.85
CA SER A 29 7.59 -16.92 -5.10
C SER A 29 7.61 -15.40 -5.01
N PHE A 30 7.67 -14.81 -3.81
CA PHE A 30 7.79 -13.37 -3.65
C PHE A 30 9.22 -12.89 -3.93
N TYR A 31 10.22 -13.68 -3.54
CA TYR A 31 11.64 -13.37 -3.74
C TYR A 31 12.26 -14.24 -4.84
N ASN A 32 11.73 -14.11 -6.06
CA ASN A 32 12.24 -14.85 -7.23
C ASN A 32 13.71 -14.56 -7.59
N TYR A 33 14.31 -13.53 -6.96
CA TYR A 33 15.67 -13.09 -7.21
C TYR A 33 16.43 -12.92 -5.89
N GLY A 34 17.73 -13.18 -5.95
CA GLY A 34 18.62 -13.09 -4.78
C GLY A 34 18.68 -11.70 -4.15
N PHE A 35 18.41 -10.62 -4.89
CA PHE A 35 18.34 -9.26 -4.39
C PHE A 35 17.33 -8.45 -5.22
N ASN A 36 16.46 -7.70 -4.54
CA ASN A 36 15.53 -6.75 -5.17
C ASN A 36 15.98 -5.32 -4.79
N PRO A 37 16.43 -4.48 -5.75
CA PRO A 37 16.88 -3.13 -5.46
C PRO A 37 15.73 -2.17 -5.09
N GLU A 38 14.48 -2.49 -5.45
CA GLU A 38 13.35 -1.59 -5.24
C GLU A 38 12.04 -2.36 -5.03
N VAL A 39 11.58 -2.38 -3.77
CA VAL A 39 10.28 -2.89 -3.37
C VAL A 39 9.67 -1.93 -2.37
N GLY A 40 8.38 -1.68 -2.49
CA GLY A 40 7.64 -0.77 -1.60
C GLY A 40 6.23 -1.26 -1.35
N SER A 41 5.47 -0.46 -0.64
CA SER A 41 4.02 -0.64 -0.50
C SER A 41 3.37 0.73 -0.43
N VAL A 42 2.07 0.74 -0.20
CA VAL A 42 1.32 1.96 0.11
C VAL A 42 1.90 2.66 1.33
N GLY A 43 1.64 3.96 1.43
CA GLY A 43 2.11 4.78 2.53
C GLY A 43 1.35 6.10 2.57
N PHE A 44 0.97 6.54 3.77
CA PHE A 44 0.32 7.83 3.97
C PHE A 44 0.96 8.59 5.12
N PRO A 45 1.00 9.93 5.07
CA PRO A 45 1.34 10.72 6.24
C PRO A 45 0.19 10.72 7.28
N ILE A 46 0.47 11.25 8.46
CA ILE A 46 -0.52 11.42 9.52
C ILE A 46 -1.53 12.54 9.19
N ALA A 47 -2.69 12.51 9.85
CA ALA A 47 -3.77 13.47 9.67
C ALA A 47 -3.33 14.94 9.82
N ALA A 48 -2.42 15.22 10.76
CA ALA A 48 -1.88 16.56 10.98
C ALA A 48 -1.13 17.10 9.74
N THR A 49 -0.37 16.25 9.06
CA THR A 49 0.32 16.62 7.82
C THR A 49 -0.68 16.95 6.73
N ILE A 50 -1.74 16.15 6.59
CA ILE A 50 -2.79 16.36 5.59
C ILE A 50 -3.50 17.68 5.82
N ARG A 51 -3.83 17.99 7.08
CA ARG A 51 -4.40 19.31 7.45
C ARG A 51 -3.46 20.48 7.16
N ALA A 52 -2.15 20.25 7.20
CA ALA A 52 -1.14 21.27 6.94
C ALA A 52 -0.80 21.45 5.44
N THR A 53 -0.95 20.41 4.62
CA THR A 53 -0.48 20.40 3.22
C THR A 53 -1.60 20.32 2.19
N MET A 54 -2.81 19.91 2.57
CA MET A 54 -3.96 19.79 1.69
C MET A 54 -5.06 20.78 2.07
N PRO A 55 -5.78 21.35 1.07
CA PRO A 55 -6.95 22.17 1.35
C PRO A 55 -8.07 21.32 1.95
N GLN A 56 -9.09 21.97 2.52
CA GLN A 56 -10.14 21.31 3.30
C GLN A 56 -10.93 20.27 2.48
N GLU A 57 -11.05 20.45 1.17
CA GLU A 57 -11.66 19.46 0.26
C GLU A 57 -10.86 18.15 0.20
N GLY A 58 -9.55 18.22 0.44
CA GLY A 58 -8.67 17.05 0.56
C GLY A 58 -8.76 16.34 1.90
N TRP A 59 -9.52 16.86 2.87
CA TRP A 59 -9.71 16.22 4.18
C TRP A 59 -10.82 15.17 4.15
N GLN A 60 -11.57 15.07 3.05
CA GLN A 60 -12.53 13.99 2.85
C GLN A 60 -11.77 12.70 2.50
N ILE A 61 -11.86 11.70 3.37
CA ILE A 61 -11.29 10.36 3.11
C ILE A 61 -11.96 9.69 1.91
N PRO A 62 -11.30 8.70 1.27
CA PRO A 62 -11.89 7.91 0.21
C PRO A 62 -13.21 7.28 0.62
N ILE A 63 -14.12 7.14 -0.34
CA ILE A 63 -15.38 6.45 -0.13
C ILE A 63 -15.16 4.97 -0.38
N PHE A 64 -15.50 4.16 0.61
CA PHE A 64 -15.40 2.70 0.58
C PHE A 64 -16.73 2.09 0.11
N THR A 65 -16.74 1.54 -1.10
CA THR A 65 -17.93 0.96 -1.72
C THR A 65 -17.74 -0.53 -1.93
N LYS A 66 -18.51 -1.34 -1.19
CA LYS A 66 -18.52 -2.79 -1.40
C LYS A 66 -19.31 -3.13 -2.66
N LEU A 67 -18.65 -3.70 -3.65
CA LEU A 67 -19.22 -4.17 -4.91
C LEU A 67 -19.87 -5.56 -4.75
N SER A 68 -20.61 -5.99 -5.77
CA SER A 68 -21.35 -7.25 -5.77
C SER A 68 -20.47 -8.50 -5.71
N ASP A 69 -19.23 -8.40 -6.18
CA ASP A 69 -18.20 -9.45 -6.10
C ASP A 69 -17.49 -9.49 -4.74
N GLY A 70 -17.85 -8.59 -3.82
CA GLY A 70 -17.27 -8.49 -2.48
C GLY A 70 -16.00 -7.65 -2.40
N TYR A 71 -15.48 -7.13 -3.53
CA TYR A 71 -14.41 -6.15 -3.54
C TYR A 71 -14.87 -4.84 -2.89
N VAL A 72 -13.97 -4.17 -2.18
CA VAL A 72 -14.22 -2.84 -1.62
C VAL A 72 -13.46 -1.86 -2.49
N GLU A 73 -14.21 -1.09 -3.28
CA GLU A 73 -13.67 -0.05 -4.12
C GLU A 73 -13.45 1.22 -3.30
N GLU A 74 -12.23 1.76 -3.37
CA GLU A 74 -11.85 3.02 -2.74
C GLU A 74 -11.89 4.16 -3.77
N VAL A 75 -12.88 5.05 -3.64
CA VAL A 75 -13.04 6.19 -4.54
C VAL A 75 -12.49 7.45 -3.86
N SER A 76 -11.36 7.95 -4.35
CA SER A 76 -10.70 9.15 -3.83
C SER A 76 -11.20 10.44 -4.48
N ASN A 77 -11.07 11.57 -3.78
CA ASN A 77 -11.31 12.89 -4.36
C ASN A 77 -10.14 13.34 -5.28
N LEU A 78 -10.32 14.46 -6.00
CA LEU A 78 -9.31 14.98 -6.93
C LEU A 78 -7.99 15.39 -6.26
N VAL A 79 -8.02 15.86 -5.01
CA VAL A 79 -6.81 16.24 -4.27
C VAL A 79 -5.95 15.01 -4.00
N TRP A 80 -6.57 13.89 -3.67
CA TRP A 80 -5.91 12.61 -3.43
C TRP A 80 -5.35 12.02 -4.72
N THR A 81 -6.12 12.08 -5.81
CA THR A 81 -5.64 11.67 -7.15
C THR A 81 -4.44 12.50 -7.59
N TYR A 82 -4.46 13.82 -7.34
CA TYR A 82 -3.32 14.71 -7.61
C TYR A 82 -2.08 14.30 -6.81
N HIS A 83 -2.24 13.98 -5.52
CA HIS A 83 -1.18 13.50 -4.64
C HIS A 83 -0.89 11.99 -4.77
N LYS A 84 -1.32 11.37 -5.87
CA LYS A 84 -1.00 9.98 -6.23
C LYS A 84 -1.45 8.95 -5.20
N TYR A 85 -2.69 9.07 -4.73
CA TYR A 85 -3.32 8.05 -3.89
C TYR A 85 -3.18 6.64 -4.49
N ILE A 86 -2.74 5.70 -3.67
CA ILE A 86 -2.72 4.27 -3.98
C ILE A 86 -3.71 3.58 -3.01
N PRO A 87 -4.71 2.85 -3.52
CA PRO A 87 -5.68 2.13 -2.69
C PRO A 87 -5.04 1.08 -1.77
N TYR A 88 -5.67 0.85 -0.61
CA TYR A 88 -5.34 -0.22 0.34
C TYR A 88 -6.04 -1.55 0.02
N SER A 89 -6.59 -1.65 -1.18
CA SER A 89 -7.15 -2.83 -1.83
C SER A 89 -6.55 -3.02 -3.22
N ASN A 90 -6.68 -4.23 -3.79
CA ASN A 90 -6.31 -4.49 -5.18
C ASN A 90 -7.37 -5.40 -5.84
N PRO A 91 -8.05 -4.94 -6.90
CA PRO A 91 -9.12 -5.69 -7.55
C PRO A 91 -8.74 -7.15 -7.83
N GLY A 92 -9.61 -8.07 -7.40
CA GLY A 92 -9.48 -9.51 -7.65
C GLY A 92 -8.31 -10.21 -6.95
N THR A 93 -7.50 -9.52 -6.14
CA THR A 93 -6.29 -10.10 -5.54
C THR A 93 -6.13 -9.82 -4.05
N ILE A 94 -6.35 -8.59 -3.61
CA ILE A 94 -6.13 -8.16 -2.21
C ILE A 94 -7.40 -7.50 -1.69
N HIS A 95 -7.96 -8.06 -0.62
CA HIS A 95 -9.06 -7.42 0.11
C HIS A 95 -8.59 -6.10 0.73
N ASP A 96 -9.52 -5.16 0.93
CA ASP A 96 -9.18 -3.88 1.57
C ASP A 96 -8.59 -4.10 2.97
N GLN A 97 -7.36 -3.60 3.15
CA GLN A 97 -6.60 -3.81 4.37
C GLN A 97 -6.99 -2.82 5.49
N ILE A 98 -7.68 -1.72 5.17
CA ILE A 98 -8.14 -0.75 6.17
C ILE A 98 -9.41 -1.23 6.86
N GLU A 99 -10.40 -1.72 6.11
CA GLU A 99 -11.67 -2.20 6.64
C GLU A 99 -11.52 -3.48 7.50
N LEU A 100 -10.37 -4.17 7.47
CA LEU A 100 -10.02 -5.22 8.45
C LEU A 100 -10.06 -4.70 9.90
N TYR A 101 -9.81 -3.41 10.10
CA TYR A 101 -9.90 -2.72 11.39
C TYR A 101 -11.26 -2.04 11.61
N GLY A 102 -12.23 -2.32 10.75
CA GLY A 102 -13.54 -1.70 10.73
C GLY A 102 -13.58 -0.38 9.98
N LYS A 103 -14.78 0.00 9.53
CA LYS A 103 -14.99 1.22 8.73
C LYS A 103 -14.47 2.46 9.43
N ALA A 104 -13.72 3.28 8.69
CA ALA A 104 -13.23 4.56 9.18
C ALA A 104 -14.40 5.52 9.43
N LYS A 105 -14.41 6.18 10.58
CA LYS A 105 -15.49 7.10 10.99
C LYS A 105 -15.23 8.54 10.53
N ASP A 106 -13.96 8.92 10.53
CA ASP A 106 -13.49 10.25 10.21
C ASP A 106 -12.03 10.19 9.71
N LEU A 107 -11.46 11.37 9.48
CA LEU A 107 -10.10 11.53 8.98
C LEU A 107 -9.04 10.96 9.93
N ASP A 108 -9.18 11.19 11.24
CA ASP A 108 -8.17 10.77 12.21
C ASP A 108 -8.20 9.24 12.39
N ASP A 109 -9.39 8.63 12.49
CA ASP A 109 -9.58 7.18 12.54
C ASP A 109 -9.09 6.48 11.25
N PHE A 110 -9.35 7.08 10.09
CA PHE A 110 -8.80 6.59 8.82
C PHE A 110 -7.27 6.55 8.85
N TYR A 111 -6.63 7.65 9.26
CA TYR A 111 -5.18 7.71 9.25
C TYR A 111 -4.54 6.82 10.32
N GLU A 112 -5.16 6.67 11.49
CA GLU A 112 -4.68 5.72 12.50
C GLU A 112 -4.66 4.29 11.95
N LYS A 113 -5.75 3.86 11.29
CA LYS A 113 -5.83 2.55 10.62
C LYS A 113 -4.84 2.42 9.47
N ALA A 114 -4.70 3.45 8.64
CA ALA A 114 -3.72 3.46 7.56
C ALA A 114 -2.27 3.33 8.09
N GLN A 115 -1.93 3.99 9.20
CA GLN A 115 -0.62 3.83 9.84
C GLN A 115 -0.40 2.40 10.35
N LEU A 116 -1.43 1.76 10.93
CA LEU A 116 -1.36 0.36 11.35
C LEU A 116 -1.12 -0.57 10.15
N VAL A 117 -1.86 -0.37 9.05
CA VAL A 117 -1.66 -1.16 7.82
C VAL A 117 -0.26 -0.95 7.27
N ASN A 118 0.21 0.29 7.14
CA ASN A 118 1.57 0.60 6.67
C ASN A 118 2.62 -0.09 7.53
N TYR A 119 2.50 0.02 8.85
CA TYR A 119 3.40 -0.66 9.79
C TYR A 119 3.44 -2.17 9.54
N ILE A 120 2.29 -2.82 9.39
CA ILE A 120 2.21 -4.26 9.15
C ILE A 120 2.80 -4.65 7.79
N GLN A 121 2.51 -3.87 6.73
CA GLN A 121 3.07 -4.09 5.39
C GLN A 121 4.60 -4.05 5.42
N TYR A 122 5.19 -2.98 5.94
CA TYR A 122 6.65 -2.82 5.97
C TYR A 122 7.32 -3.79 6.94
N ARG A 123 6.70 -4.08 8.09
CA ARG A 123 7.22 -5.08 9.03
C ARG A 123 7.25 -6.46 8.37
N ALA A 124 6.14 -6.90 7.77
CA ALA A 124 6.06 -8.21 7.12
C ALA A 124 7.02 -8.33 5.93
N LEU A 125 7.19 -7.26 5.14
CA LEU A 125 8.17 -7.21 4.05
C LEU A 125 9.61 -7.43 4.56
N LEU A 126 10.00 -6.77 5.65
CA LEU A 126 11.34 -6.88 6.23
C LEU A 126 11.56 -8.21 6.94
N GLU A 127 10.58 -8.67 7.71
CA GLU A 127 10.61 -9.96 8.41
C GLU A 127 10.64 -11.14 7.43
N GLY A 128 9.79 -11.11 6.40
CA GLY A 128 9.73 -12.14 5.36
C GLY A 128 11.02 -12.25 4.55
N ARG A 129 11.72 -11.13 4.35
CA ARG A 129 13.06 -11.14 3.73
C ARG A 129 14.09 -11.73 4.68
N THR A 130 14.04 -11.35 5.95
CA THR A 130 15.01 -11.78 6.97
C THR A 130 14.88 -13.27 7.30
N SER A 131 13.67 -13.84 7.25
CA SER A 131 13.44 -15.27 7.47
C SER A 131 14.01 -16.18 6.38
N ARG A 132 14.64 -15.60 5.35
CA ARG A 132 15.23 -16.29 4.19
C ARG A 132 16.74 -16.07 4.07
N ILE A 133 17.33 -15.36 5.03
CA ILE A 133 18.78 -15.16 5.15
C ILE A 133 19.39 -16.35 5.90
#